data_AF-A0A6C0BC98-F1
#
_entry.id   AF-A0A6C0BC98-F1
#
_cell.length_a   1.000
_cell.length_b   1.000
_cell.length_c   1.000
_cell.angle_alpha   90.00
_cell.angle_beta   90.00
_cell.angle_gamma   90.00
#
_symmetry.space_group_name_H-M   'P 1'
#
loop_
_entity.id
_entity.type
_entity.pdbx_description
1 polymer ?
#
loop_
_entity_poly.entity_id
_entity_poly.type
_entity_poly.pdbx_seq_one_letter_code
_entity_poly.pdbx_strand_id
1 'polypeptide(L)'
;MDPVNKIDNAARLVVITLFFIWNLYYGALVQTPYPKALVSLYVHPLWRVLLIFFLAASIAWCPRVGMMVGLALFFYFMDMPHFIKPWD
;
A
#
# COMPACT_ATOMS: atom_id res chain seq x y z
N MET A 1 -13.32 19.46 -22.15
CA MET A 1 -12.83 18.64 -21.03
C MET A 1 -13.06 19.41 -19.75
N ASP A 2 -13.99 18.95 -18.93
CA ASP A 2 -14.36 19.61 -17.67
C ASP A 2 -13.14 19.70 -16.74
N PRO A 3 -12.94 20.83 -16.04
CA PRO A 3 -11.78 21.04 -15.18
C PRO A 3 -11.66 19.97 -14.09
N VAL A 4 -12.80 19.47 -13.58
CA VAL A 4 -12.86 18.37 -12.60
C VAL A 4 -12.22 17.09 -13.16
N ASN A 5 -12.52 16.74 -14.41
CA ASN A 5 -11.97 15.55 -15.06
C ASN A 5 -10.45 15.66 -15.30
N LYS A 6 -9.93 16.87 -15.53
CA LYS A 6 -8.48 17.09 -15.66
C LYS A 6 -7.75 16.90 -14.33
N ILE A 7 -8.32 17.45 -13.24
CA ILE A 7 -7.74 17.33 -11.90
C ILE A 7 -7.75 15.87 -11.45
N ASP A 8 -8.86 15.16 -11.63
CA ASP A 8 -8.97 13.74 -11.26
C ASP A 8 -7.97 12.86 -12.05
N ASN A 9 -7.82 13.09 -13.37
CA ASN A 9 -6.83 12.37 -14.16
C ASN A 9 -5.38 12.67 -13.73
N ALA A 10 -5.06 13.92 -13.41
CA ALA A 10 -3.75 14.29 -12.89
C ALA A 10 -3.49 13.63 -11.53
N ALA A 11 -4.47 13.65 -10.63
CA ALA A 11 -4.38 13.01 -9.32
C ALA A 11 -4.15 11.49 -9.43
N ARG A 12 -4.89 10.80 -10.30
CA ARG A 12 -4.68 9.37 -10.57
C ARG A 12 -3.27 9.08 -11.06
N LEU A 13 -2.73 9.90 -11.96
CA LEU A 13 -1.39 9.70 -12.52
C LEU A 13 -0.30 9.92 -11.47
N VAL A 14 -0.46 10.95 -10.63
CA VAL A 14 0.44 11.21 -9.49
C VAL A 14 0.42 10.04 -8.51
N VAL A 15 -0.77 9.59 -8.09
CA VAL A 15 -0.91 8.47 -7.15
C VAL A 15 -0.32 7.17 -7.71
N ILE A 16 -0.59 6.85 -8.98
CA ILE A 16 0.01 5.68 -9.64
C ILE A 16 1.54 5.78 -9.63
N THR A 17 2.09 6.94 -9.97
CA THR A 17 3.54 7.15 -10.04
C THR A 17 4.17 7.00 -8.65
N LEU A 18 3.57 7.59 -7.62
CA LEU A 18 4.04 7.47 -6.25
C LEU A 18 4.02 6.03 -5.77
N PHE A 19 2.91 5.31 -5.96
CA PHE A 19 2.84 3.90 -5.58
C PHE A 19 3.77 3.02 -6.41
N PHE A 20 3.98 3.32 -7.70
CA PHE A 20 4.91 2.57 -8.52
C PHE A 20 6.34 2.69 -8.00
N ILE A 21 6.80 3.92 -7.70
CA ILE A 21 8.11 4.17 -7.10
C ILE A 21 8.22 3.49 -5.74
N TRP A 22 7.18 3.62 -4.90
CA TRP A 22 7.13 2.99 -3.58
C TRP A 22 7.26 1.47 -3.66
N ASN A 23 6.46 0.82 -4.51
CA ASN A 23 6.50 -0.63 -4.71
C ASN A 23 7.85 -1.09 -5.26
N LEU A 24 8.46 -0.33 -6.18
CA LEU A 24 9.78 -0.65 -6.69
C LEU A 24 10.86 -0.54 -5.60
N TYR A 25 10.81 0.53 -4.80
CA TYR A 25 11.76 0.75 -3.72
C TYR A 25 11.64 -0.32 -2.63
N TYR A 26 10.45 -0.53 -2.07
CA TYR A 26 10.23 -1.54 -1.04
C TYR A 26 10.35 -2.97 -1.56
N GLY A 27 9.96 -3.24 -2.80
CA GLY A 27 10.17 -4.54 -3.43
C GLY A 27 11.64 -4.87 -3.70
N ALA A 28 12.50 -3.86 -3.87
CA ALA A 28 13.95 -4.04 -4.01
C ALA A 28 14.67 -4.19 -2.67
N LEU A 29 14.09 -3.67 -1.58
CA LEU A 29 14.65 -3.77 -0.23
C LEU A 29 14.34 -5.12 0.41
N VAL A 30 15.26 -6.07 0.24
CA VAL A 30 15.17 -7.37 0.91
C VAL A 30 15.53 -7.20 2.40
N GLN A 31 14.67 -7.69 3.30
CA GLN A 31 14.89 -7.74 4.76
C GLN A 31 15.08 -6.39 5.48
N THR A 32 14.72 -5.26 4.85
CA THR A 32 14.79 -3.97 5.55
C THR A 32 13.63 -3.84 6.54
N PRO A 33 13.87 -3.61 7.84
CA PRO A 33 12.82 -3.57 8.82
C PRO A 33 11.86 -2.40 8.56
N TYR A 34 10.56 -2.69 8.52
CA TYR A 34 9.53 -1.65 8.50
C TYR A 34 9.63 -0.79 9.77
N PRO A 35 9.15 0.47 9.71
CA PRO A 35 9.02 1.29 10.91
C PRO A 35 8.26 0.56 12.01
N LYS A 36 8.75 0.63 13.26
CA LYS A 36 8.17 -0.07 14.42
C LYS A 36 6.66 0.18 14.59
N ALA A 37 6.19 1.38 14.23
CA ALA A 37 4.78 1.73 14.27
C ALA A 37 3.93 0.86 13.33
N LEU A 38 4.41 0.60 12.11
CA LEU A 38 3.72 -0.26 11.13
C LEU A 38 3.68 -1.72 11.61
N VAL A 39 4.79 -2.22 12.14
CA VAL A 39 4.86 -3.57 12.71
C VAL A 39 3.89 -3.73 13.89
N SER A 40 3.85 -2.75 14.80
CA SER A 40 2.92 -2.74 15.94
C SER A 40 1.46 -2.68 15.49
N LEU A 41 1.15 -1.89 14.46
CA LEU A 41 -0.21 -1.77 13.91
C LEU A 41 -0.70 -3.08 13.30
N TYR A 42 0.18 -3.86 12.68
CA TYR A 42 -0.19 -5.15 12.08
C TYR A 42 -0.79 -6.16 13.06
N VAL A 43 -0.34 -6.13 14.31
CA VAL A 43 -0.86 -7.02 15.37
C VAL A 43 -2.33 -6.72 15.65
N HIS A 44 -2.76 -5.47 15.46
CA HIS A 44 -4.15 -5.08 15.68
C HIS A 44 -5.05 -5.52 14.51
N PRO A 45 -6.12 -6.29 14.76
CA PRO A 45 -7.00 -6.78 13.70
C PRO A 45 -7.73 -5.65 12.97
N LEU A 46 -8.06 -4.56 13.67
CA LEU A 46 -8.69 -3.36 13.09
C LEU A 46 -7.83 -2.72 12.00
N TRP A 47 -6.50 -2.75 12.16
CA TRP A 47 -5.60 -2.23 11.14
C TRP A 47 -5.73 -3.00 9.82
N ARG A 48 -5.85 -4.33 9.88
CA ARG A 48 -6.01 -5.16 8.68
C ARG A 48 -7.33 -4.86 7.98
N VAL A 49 -8.40 -4.65 8.73
CA VAL A 49 -9.71 -4.24 8.18
C VAL A 49 -9.61 -2.88 7.50
N LEU A 50 -8.91 -1.92 8.10
CA LEU A 50 -8.67 -0.61 7.49
C LEU A 50 -7.89 -0.72 6.17
N LEU A 51 -6.87 -1.58 6.10
CA LEU A 51 -6.11 -1.81 4.87
C LEU A 51 -6.98 -2.44 3.76
N ILE A 52 -7.87 -3.37 4.11
CA ILE A 52 -8.83 -3.96 3.16
C ILE A 52 -9.83 -2.91 2.67
N PHE A 53 -10.35 -2.07 3.57
CA PHE A 53 -11.24 -0.98 3.18
C PHE A 53 -10.53 0.03 2.27
N PHE A 54 -9.28 0.36 2.59
CA PHE A 54 -8.45 1.22 1.76
C PHE A 54 -8.23 0.63 0.35
N LEU A 55 -7.94 -0.68 0.26
CA LEU A 55 -7.86 -1.38 -1.02
C LEU A 55 -9.18 -1.28 -1.80
N ALA A 56 -10.32 -1.58 -1.18
CA ALA A 56 -11.62 -1.50 -1.81
C ALA A 56 -11.94 -0.07 -2.31
N ALA A 57 -11.68 0.95 -1.49
CA ALA A 57 -11.86 2.36 -1.87
C ALA A 57 -10.95 2.75 -3.05
N SER A 58 -9.70 2.28 -3.06
CA SER A 58 -8.76 2.57 -4.15
C SER A 58 -9.17 1.94 -5.48
N ILE A 59 -9.69 0.71 -5.46
CA ILE A 59 -10.22 0.02 -6.65
C ILE A 59 -11.45 0.75 -7.17
N ALA A 60 -12.38 1.14 -6.28
CA ALA A 60 -13.60 1.85 -6.64
C ALA A 60 -13.32 3.21 -7.29
N TRP A 61 -12.26 3.92 -6.85
CA TRP A 61 -11.86 5.19 -7.44
C TRP A 61 -11.11 5.01 -8.77
N CYS A 62 -10.11 4.14 -8.82
CA CYS A 62 -9.36 3.83 -10.04
C CYS A 62 -8.77 2.42 -9.98
N PRO A 63 -9.18 1.48 -10.86
CA PRO A 63 -8.66 0.11 -10.84
C PRO A 63 -7.13 0.02 -10.94
N ARG A 64 -6.48 0.97 -11.63
CA ARG A 64 -5.02 1.02 -11.76
C ARG A 64 -4.34 1.40 -10.43
N VAL A 65 -4.91 2.36 -9.69
CA VAL A 65 -4.44 2.69 -8.34
C VAL A 65 -4.66 1.49 -7.42
N GLY A 66 -5.83 0.85 -7.51
CA GLY A 66 -6.15 -0.36 -6.75
C GLY A 66 -5.15 -1.50 -6.94
N MET A 67 -4.69 -1.75 -8.17
CA MET A 67 -3.63 -2.73 -8.42
C MET A 67 -2.31 -2.37 -7.72
N MET A 68 -1.91 -1.10 -7.75
CA MET A 68 -0.69 -0.63 -7.11
C MET A 68 -0.75 -0.68 -5.58
N VAL A 69 -1.92 -0.36 -5.01
CA VAL A 69 -2.20 -0.52 -3.57
C VAL A 69 -2.18 -2.00 -3.20
N GLY A 70 -2.80 -2.86 -4.00
CA GLY A 70 -2.82 -4.30 -3.78
C GLY A 70 -1.42 -4.90 -3.73
N LEU A 71 -0.52 -4.48 -4.63
CA LEU A 71 0.87 -4.90 -4.61
C LEU A 71 1.61 -4.42 -3.34
N ALA A 72 1.38 -3.18 -2.92
CA ALA A 72 2.00 -2.63 -1.71
C ALA A 72 1.54 -3.37 -0.46
N LEU A 73 0.24 -3.67 -0.38
CA LEU A 73 -0.33 -4.49 0.69
C LEU A 73 0.21 -5.91 0.66
N PHE A 74 0.36 -6.51 -0.52
CA PHE A 74 0.92 -7.85 -0.65
C PHE A 74 2.33 -7.92 -0.05
N PHE A 75 3.23 -7.00 -0.40
CA PHE A 75 4.57 -6.94 0.20
C PHE A 75 4.49 -6.76 1.72
N TYR A 76 3.67 -5.82 2.17
CA TYR A 76 3.46 -5.58 3.60
C TYR A 76 2.97 -6.82 4.36
N PHE A 77 1.97 -7.55 3.85
CA PHE A 77 1.45 -8.76 4.49
C PHE A 77 2.45 -9.92 4.46
N MET A 78 3.21 -10.08 3.39
CA MET A 78 4.23 -11.13 3.24
C MET A 78 5.40 -10.94 4.20
N ASP A 79 5.79 -9.69 4.44
CA ASP A 79 6.95 -9.36 5.26
C ASP A 79 6.65 -9.41 6.77
N MET A 80 5.41 -9.14 7.18
CA MET A 80 5.03 -9.01 8.58
C MET A 80 5.29 -10.25 9.46
N PRO A 81 5.05 -11.50 9.00
CA PRO A 81 5.44 -12.69 9.74
C PRO A 81 6.94 -12.74 10.09
N HIS A 82 7.81 -12.17 9.25
CA HIS A 82 9.25 -12.10 9.49
C HIS A 82 9.60 -11.07 10.59
N PHE A 83 8.86 -9.96 10.65
CA PHE A 83 9.12 -8.87 11.60
C PHE A 83 8.39 -9.00 12.95
N ILE A 84 7.39 -9.86 13.04
CA ILE A 84 6.60 -10.08 14.27
C ILE A 84 7.18 -11.19 15.15
N LYS A 85 7.89 -12.16 14.57
CA LYS A 85 8.57 -13.18 15.36
C LYS A 85 9.86 -12.58 15.94
N PRO A 86 10.03 -12.56 17.27
CA PRO A 86 11.22 -12.01 17.91
C PRO A 86 12.40 -13.00 17.87
N TRP A 87 12.70 -13.59 16.71
CA TRP A 87 13.68 -14.68 16.52
C TRP A 87 13.17 -16.03 17.10
N ASP A 88 13.39 -17.13 16.37
CA ASP A 88 13.63 -18.43 17.02
C ASP A 88 15.03 -18.39 17.66
#